data_AF-A0A813LI61-F1
#
_entry.id   AF-A0A813LI61-F1
#
_cell.length_a   1.000
_cell.length_b   1.000
_cell.length_c   1.000
_cell.angle_alpha   90.00
_cell.angle_beta   90.00
_cell.angle_gamma   90.00
#
_symmetry.space_group_name_H-M   'P 1'
#
loop_
_entity.id
_entity.type
_entity.pdbx_description
1 polymer ?
#
loop_
_entity_poly.entity_id
_entity_poly.type
_entity_poly.pdbx_seq_one_letter_code
_entity_poly.pdbx_strand_id
1 'polypeptide(L)'
;MASVSFGRLLCMVTHCFHQQGKILGLRGNRIVPYSESEEYECLVNADAGRPTGVKADEAYIRTWAELKDCIRKLIQLSGTGEVEVARVKEQCRSMFHTELSETVFGHTSMSQLLDDPHFVLDDPRFGPEFDVIGHSENRLRIVLN
;
A
#
# COMPACT_ATOMS: atom_id res chain seq x y z
N MET A 1 42.60 -8.52 -22.77
CA MET A 1 41.55 -7.91 -21.91
C MET A 1 40.86 -9.05 -21.18
N ALA A 2 40.96 -9.10 -19.85
CA ALA A 2 40.30 -10.15 -19.07
C ALA A 2 38.78 -9.90 -19.06
N SER A 3 37.98 -10.86 -19.53
CA SER A 3 36.52 -10.77 -19.47
C SER A 3 36.08 -10.98 -18.02
N VAL A 4 35.36 -10.00 -17.47
CA VAL A 4 34.68 -10.16 -16.18
C VAL A 4 33.52 -11.12 -16.40
N SER A 5 33.38 -12.16 -15.58
CA SER A 5 32.22 -13.04 -15.67
C SER A 5 30.96 -12.28 -15.27
N PHE A 6 29.83 -12.62 -15.91
CA PHE A 6 28.53 -12.00 -15.62
C PHE A 6 28.18 -12.08 -14.12
N GLY A 7 28.47 -13.20 -13.46
CA GLY A 7 28.26 -13.35 -12.01
C GLY A 7 29.10 -12.39 -11.16
N ARG A 8 30.35 -12.08 -11.58
CA ARG A 8 31.22 -11.14 -10.87
C ARG A 8 30.78 -9.69 -11.10
N LEU A 9 30.29 -9.38 -12.30
CA LEU A 9 29.64 -8.09 -12.60
C LEU A 9 28.38 -7.91 -11.75
N LEU A 10 27.49 -8.91 -11.69
CA LEU A 10 26.30 -8.87 -10.84
C LEU A 10 26.66 -8.66 -9.37
N CYS A 11 27.68 -9.36 -8.86
CA CYS A 11 28.15 -9.19 -7.49
C CYS A 11 28.67 -7.77 -7.20
N MET A 12 29.41 -7.16 -8.13
CA MET A 12 29.87 -5.77 -7.98
C MET A 12 28.69 -4.80 -7.98
N VAL A 13 27.75 -4.99 -8.90
CA VAL A 13 26.54 -4.16 -9.01
C VAL A 13 25.70 -4.27 -7.74
N THR A 14 25.39 -5.48 -7.28
CA THR A 14 24.61 -5.69 -6.05
C THR A 14 25.33 -5.17 -4.81
N HIS A 15 26.66 -5.30 -4.74
CA HIS A 15 27.45 -4.74 -3.64
C HIS A 15 27.39 -3.21 -3.63
N CYS A 16 27.53 -2.56 -4.79
CA CYS A 16 27.37 -1.10 -4.90
C CYS A 16 25.95 -0.63 -4.52
N PHE A 17 24.91 -1.36 -4.94
CA PHE A 17 23.52 -1.09 -4.52
C PHE A 17 23.33 -1.22 -3.01
N HIS A 18 23.95 -2.23 -2.40
CA HIS A 18 23.84 -2.44 -0.95
C HIS A 18 24.50 -1.32 -0.14
N GLN A 19 25.57 -0.70 -0.66
CA GLN A 19 26.32 0.35 0.03
C GLN A 19 25.71 1.75 -0.13
N GLN A 20 25.08 2.05 -1.28
CA GLN A 20 24.57 3.39 -1.59
C GLN A 20 23.06 3.56 -1.37
N GLY A 21 22.34 2.48 -1.04
CA GLY A 21 20.88 2.50 -0.91
C GLY A 21 20.16 2.43 -2.26
N LYS A 22 18.96 3.00 -2.34
CA LYS A 22 18.15 2.97 -3.56
C LYS A 22 18.67 4.00 -4.56
N ILE A 23 19.38 3.54 -5.59
CA ILE A 23 19.96 4.38 -6.66
C ILE A 23 19.01 4.49 -7.86
N LEU A 24 18.33 3.40 -8.17
CA LEU A 24 17.38 3.30 -9.28
C LEU A 24 16.02 2.88 -8.72
N GLY A 25 14.96 3.30 -9.40
CA GLY A 25 13.62 2.80 -9.17
C GLY A 25 12.86 2.69 -10.48
N LEU A 26 11.55 2.45 -10.36
CA LEU A 26 10.67 2.29 -11.50
C LEU A 26 9.70 3.47 -11.61
N ARG A 27 9.40 3.81 -12.86
CA ARG A 27 8.26 4.66 -13.22
C ARG A 27 7.60 4.11 -14.48
N GLY A 28 6.33 3.72 -14.38
CA GLY A 28 5.57 3.00 -15.40
C GLY A 28 6.14 1.60 -15.69
N ASN A 29 7.15 1.52 -16.54
CA ASN A 29 7.89 0.28 -16.80
C ASN A 29 9.34 0.58 -17.22
N ARG A 30 9.85 1.73 -16.75
CA ARG A 30 11.19 2.23 -17.07
C ARG A 30 12.01 2.30 -15.80
N ILE A 31 13.27 1.90 -15.92
CA ILE A 31 14.27 2.11 -14.87
C ILE A 31 14.71 3.56 -14.93
N VAL A 32 14.59 4.26 -13.80
CA VAL A 32 14.91 5.69 -13.63
C VAL A 32 15.77 5.88 -12.39
N PRO A 33 16.46 7.01 -12.23
CA PRO A 33 17.06 7.39 -10.94
C PRO A 33 16.02 7.30 -9.81
N TYR A 34 16.43 6.87 -8.62
CA TYR A 34 15.50 6.63 -7.52
C TYR A 34 14.69 7.88 -7.15
N SER A 35 15.30 9.06 -7.19
CA SER A 35 14.63 10.35 -6.96
C SER A 35 13.48 10.66 -7.93
N GLU A 36 13.40 9.95 -9.07
CA GLU A 36 12.35 10.08 -10.07
C GLU A 36 11.40 8.88 -10.09
N SER A 37 11.59 7.92 -9.18
CA SER A 37 10.77 6.71 -9.12
C SER A 37 9.41 6.95 -8.46
N GLU A 38 8.42 6.11 -8.81
CA GLU A 38 7.11 6.10 -8.15
C GLU A 38 7.22 5.76 -6.67
N GLU A 39 8.19 4.92 -6.29
CA GLU A 39 8.45 4.57 -4.90
C GLU A 39 8.93 5.78 -4.09
N TYR A 40 9.84 6.59 -4.65
CA TYR A 40 10.29 7.82 -4.02
C TYR A 40 9.17 8.86 -3.96
N GLU A 41 8.35 8.96 -5.00
CA GLU A 41 7.16 9.81 -5.00
C GLU A 41 6.17 9.42 -3.89
N CYS A 42 5.88 8.12 -3.74
CA CYS A 42 5.06 7.60 -2.63
C CYS A 42 5.64 7.97 -1.27
N LEU A 43 6.96 7.85 -1.08
CA LEU A 43 7.63 8.20 0.17
C LEU A 43 7.46 9.69 0.50
N VAL A 44 7.76 10.57 -0.46
CA VAL A 44 7.63 12.03 -0.28
C VAL A 44 6.19 12.43 -0.02
N ASN A 45 5.22 11.78 -0.67
CA ASN A 45 3.81 12.04 -0.45
C ASN A 45 3.32 11.49 0.90
N ALA A 46 3.82 10.34 1.35
CA ALA A 46 3.53 9.80 2.66
C ALA A 46 4.00 10.77 3.76
N ASP A 47 5.26 11.23 3.69
CA ASP A 47 5.80 12.20 4.64
C ASP A 47 5.00 13.52 4.66
N ALA A 48 4.44 13.91 3.51
CA ALA A 48 3.64 15.11 3.36
C ALA A 48 2.13 14.92 3.62
N GLY A 49 1.65 13.69 3.87
CA GLY A 49 0.22 13.37 4.00
C GLY A 49 -0.59 13.65 2.73
N ARG A 50 0.02 13.48 1.54
CA ARG A 50 -0.62 13.76 0.25
C ARG A 50 -1.03 12.47 -0.46
N PRO A 51 -2.12 12.48 -1.25
CA PRO A 51 -2.49 11.31 -2.04
C PRO A 51 -1.50 11.09 -3.19
N THR A 52 -1.17 9.83 -3.44
CA THR A 52 -0.44 9.37 -4.63
C THR A 52 -1.40 8.66 -5.57
N GLY A 53 -1.31 8.97 -6.87
CA GLY A 53 -2.09 8.30 -7.93
C GLY A 53 -3.56 8.73 -8.06
N VAL A 54 -3.97 9.80 -7.38
CA VAL A 54 -5.33 10.38 -7.45
C VAL A 54 -5.35 11.51 -8.47
N LYS A 55 -6.33 11.54 -9.37
CA LYS A 55 -6.49 12.66 -10.33
C LYS A 55 -7.03 13.91 -9.65
N ALA A 56 -6.81 15.07 -10.26
CA ALA A 56 -7.15 16.37 -9.67
C ALA A 56 -8.65 16.54 -9.32
N ASP A 57 -9.53 15.81 -10.01
CA ASP A 57 -10.99 15.85 -9.86
C ASP A 57 -11.56 14.60 -9.15
N GLU A 58 -10.71 13.64 -8.78
CA GLU A 58 -11.15 12.43 -8.10
C GLU A 58 -11.30 12.66 -6.58
N ALA A 59 -12.44 12.23 -6.04
CA ALA A 59 -12.63 12.17 -4.60
C ALA A 59 -11.73 11.07 -4.00
N TYR A 60 -11.16 11.33 -2.83
CA TYR A 60 -10.34 10.37 -2.11
C TYR A 60 -10.62 10.42 -0.62
N ILE A 61 -10.34 9.32 0.07
CA ILE A 61 -10.47 9.19 1.52
C ILE A 61 -9.40 10.05 2.20
N ARG A 62 -9.82 11.00 3.03
CA ARG A 62 -8.96 12.01 3.67
C ARG A 62 -8.76 11.77 5.15
N THR A 63 -9.69 11.07 5.80
CA THR A 63 -9.70 10.91 7.25
C THR A 63 -9.77 9.45 7.66
N TRP A 64 -9.28 9.16 8.87
CA TRP A 64 -9.36 7.83 9.46
C TRP A 64 -10.81 7.36 9.64
N ALA A 65 -11.75 8.29 9.92
CA ALA A 65 -13.16 7.96 10.04
C ALA A 65 -13.74 7.49 8.70
N GLU A 66 -13.47 8.23 7.61
CA GLU A 66 -13.89 7.85 6.25
C GLU A 66 -13.27 6.51 5.82
N LEU A 67 -12.00 6.27 6.15
CA LEU A 67 -11.32 5.01 5.86
C LEU A 67 -12.03 3.85 6.56
N LYS A 68 -12.25 3.97 7.88
CA LYS A 68 -12.93 2.95 8.67
C LYS A 68 -14.34 2.68 8.14
N ASP A 69 -15.07 3.71 7.78
CA ASP A 69 -16.40 3.57 7.20
C ASP A 69 -16.36 2.92 5.79
N CYS A 70 -15.37 3.21 4.95
CA CYS A 70 -15.20 2.51 3.66
C CYS A 70 -15.00 1.01 3.91
N ILE A 71 -14.04 0.66 4.77
CA ILE A 71 -13.68 -0.75 5.03
C ILE A 71 -14.85 -1.51 5.66
N ARG A 72 -15.56 -0.93 6.64
CA ARG A 72 -16.76 -1.57 7.22
C ARG A 72 -17.82 -1.86 6.16
N LYS A 73 -18.10 -0.89 5.27
CA LYS A 73 -19.06 -1.09 4.19
C LYS A 73 -18.60 -2.19 3.23
N LEU A 74 -17.33 -2.25 2.87
CA LEU A 74 -16.79 -3.32 2.02
C LEU A 74 -16.99 -4.70 2.65
N ILE A 75 -16.69 -4.85 3.93
CA ILE A 75 -16.85 -6.11 4.63
C ILE A 75 -18.34 -6.50 4.75
N GLN A 76 -19.21 -5.55 5.06
CA GLN A 76 -20.66 -5.80 5.12
C GLN A 76 -21.22 -6.21 3.75
N LEU A 77 -20.73 -5.60 2.67
CA LEU A 77 -21.16 -5.90 1.30
C LEU A 77 -20.59 -7.22 0.77
N SER A 78 -19.47 -7.72 1.31
CA SER A 78 -18.91 -9.00 0.86
C SER A 78 -19.78 -10.20 1.27
N GLY A 79 -20.62 -10.03 2.29
CA GLY A 79 -21.52 -11.07 2.82
C GLY A 79 -20.81 -12.21 3.55
N THR A 80 -19.50 -12.35 3.40
CA THR A 80 -18.66 -13.33 4.10
C THR A 80 -18.05 -12.79 5.39
N GLY A 81 -18.14 -11.48 5.63
CA GLY A 81 -17.41 -10.84 6.72
C GLY A 81 -15.92 -10.68 6.44
N GLU A 82 -15.49 -10.91 5.19
CA GLU A 82 -14.10 -10.81 4.77
C GLU A 82 -13.92 -9.96 3.50
N VAL A 83 -12.80 -9.25 3.40
CA VAL A 83 -12.36 -8.62 2.15
C VAL A 83 -10.88 -8.83 1.91
N GLU A 84 -10.49 -9.07 0.65
CA GLU A 84 -9.10 -9.21 0.26
C GLU A 84 -8.44 -7.82 0.18
N VAL A 85 -7.33 -7.64 0.90
CA VAL A 85 -6.59 -6.37 0.97
C VAL A 85 -6.19 -5.85 -0.41
N ALA A 86 -5.78 -6.73 -1.33
CA ALA A 86 -5.41 -6.38 -2.70
C ALA A 86 -6.57 -5.76 -3.50
N ARG A 87 -7.82 -6.08 -3.14
CA ARG A 87 -9.03 -5.61 -3.84
C ARG A 87 -9.64 -4.37 -3.18
N VAL A 88 -9.22 -4.01 -1.98
CA VAL A 88 -9.81 -2.89 -1.22
C VAL A 88 -9.82 -1.58 -2.02
N LYS A 89 -8.70 -1.21 -2.66
CA LYS A 89 -8.61 0.01 -3.48
C LYS A 89 -9.57 -0.04 -4.67
N GLU A 90 -9.55 -1.14 -5.41
CA GLU A 90 -10.43 -1.36 -6.55
C GLU A 90 -11.90 -1.30 -6.13
N GLN A 91 -12.23 -1.86 -4.98
CA GLN A 91 -13.59 -1.86 -4.46
C GLN A 91 -14.04 -0.50 -3.92
N CYS A 92 -13.20 0.25 -3.19
CA CYS A 92 -13.54 1.61 -2.78
C CYS A 92 -13.78 2.49 -4.03
N ARG A 93 -12.94 2.37 -5.07
CA ARG A 93 -13.10 3.07 -6.36
C ARG A 93 -14.39 2.67 -7.08
N SER A 94 -14.66 1.38 -7.24
CA SER A 94 -15.78 0.89 -8.04
C SER A 94 -17.14 1.03 -7.33
N MET A 95 -17.19 0.83 -6.01
CA MET A 95 -18.44 0.84 -5.24
C MET A 95 -18.81 2.21 -4.69
N PHE A 96 -17.83 3.03 -4.31
CA PHE A 96 -18.07 4.31 -3.65
C PHE A 96 -17.53 5.51 -4.43
N HIS A 97 -17.00 5.29 -5.65
CA HIS A 97 -16.42 6.34 -6.50
C HIS A 97 -15.40 7.20 -5.75
N THR A 98 -14.64 6.58 -4.84
CA THR A 98 -13.68 7.26 -3.97
C THR A 98 -12.37 6.50 -3.98
N GLU A 99 -11.27 7.21 -4.19
CA GLU A 99 -9.92 6.66 -4.14
C GLU A 99 -9.43 6.44 -2.71
N LEU A 100 -8.67 5.37 -2.52
CA LEU A 100 -7.92 5.11 -1.29
C LEU A 100 -6.43 5.21 -1.60
N SER A 101 -5.77 6.17 -0.94
CA SER A 101 -4.34 6.39 -1.06
C SER A 101 -3.71 6.36 0.33
N GLU A 102 -2.84 5.38 0.59
CA GLU A 102 -2.19 5.14 1.87
C GLU A 102 -1.28 6.30 2.28
N THR A 103 -0.73 7.01 1.29
CA THR A 103 0.18 8.14 1.51
C THR A 103 -0.53 9.33 2.15
N VAL A 104 -1.86 9.43 2.06
CA VAL A 104 -2.64 10.41 2.84
C VAL A 104 -2.49 10.20 4.34
N PHE A 105 -2.27 8.95 4.75
CA PHE A 105 -2.13 8.52 6.13
C PHE A 105 -0.67 8.33 6.56
N GLY A 106 0.29 8.67 5.70
CA GLY A 106 1.72 8.51 6.01
C GLY A 106 2.29 7.11 5.74
N HIS A 107 1.58 6.26 5.00
CA HIS A 107 2.05 4.91 4.70
C HIS A 107 2.33 4.71 3.22
N THR A 108 3.29 3.83 2.92
CA THR A 108 3.67 3.48 1.54
C THR A 108 3.06 2.17 1.06
N SER A 109 2.43 1.41 1.94
CA SER A 109 1.74 0.16 1.61
C SER A 109 0.45 -0.01 2.41
N MET A 110 -0.50 -0.76 1.84
CA MET A 110 -1.77 -1.08 2.48
C MET A 110 -1.58 -1.87 3.78
N SER A 111 -0.62 -2.80 3.82
CA SER A 111 -0.31 -3.55 5.05
C SER A 111 0.11 -2.61 6.18
N GLN A 112 1.00 -1.66 5.90
CA GLN A 112 1.42 -0.65 6.89
C GLN A 112 0.24 0.19 7.37
N LEU A 113 -0.68 0.58 6.47
CA LEU A 113 -1.88 1.34 6.82
C LEU A 113 -2.81 0.56 7.74
N LEU A 114 -3.01 -0.73 7.47
CA LEU A 114 -3.92 -1.58 8.25
C LEU A 114 -3.32 -1.99 9.60
N ASP A 115 -1.99 -2.03 9.70
CA ASP A 115 -1.26 -2.27 10.96
C ASP A 115 -1.12 -0.99 11.81
N ASP A 116 -1.59 0.18 11.34
CA ASP A 116 -1.44 1.44 12.04
C ASP A 116 -2.31 1.50 13.31
N PRO A 117 -1.79 1.98 14.46
CA PRO A 117 -2.55 2.10 15.71
C PRO A 117 -3.79 2.99 15.64
N HIS A 118 -3.89 3.92 14.69
CA HIS A 118 -5.07 4.76 14.49
C HIS A 118 -6.17 4.03 13.71
N PHE A 119 -5.81 2.95 13.00
CA PHE A 119 -6.75 2.09 12.29
C PHE A 119 -7.34 1.02 13.21
N VAL A 120 -8.21 1.44 14.13
CA VAL A 120 -9.01 0.53 14.96
C VAL A 120 -10.46 0.57 14.52
N LEU A 121 -10.96 -0.55 14.02
CA LEU A 121 -12.31 -0.71 13.50
C LEU A 121 -13.33 -0.99 14.62
N ASP A 122 -13.44 -0.14 15.64
CA ASP A 122 -14.40 -0.37 16.73
C ASP A 122 -15.86 -0.35 16.20
N ASP A 123 -16.49 -1.51 16.00
CA ASP A 123 -17.92 -1.64 15.71
C ASP A 123 -18.56 -2.47 16.85
N PRO A 124 -19.44 -1.90 17.67
CA PRO A 124 -20.05 -2.60 18.81
C PRO A 124 -20.96 -3.79 18.43
N ARG A 125 -21.19 -4.04 17.13
CA ARG A 125 -21.96 -5.19 16.62
C ARG A 125 -21.09 -6.42 16.32
N PHE A 126 -19.78 -6.26 16.30
CA PHE A 126 -18.80 -7.30 16.01
C PHE A 126 -17.77 -7.30 17.16
N GLY A 127 -17.23 -8.45 17.54
CA GLY A 127 -16.45 -8.59 18.78
C GLY A 127 -15.20 -7.70 18.83
N PRO A 128 -14.52 -7.60 19.99
CA PRO A 128 -13.37 -6.72 20.19
C PRO A 128 -12.07 -7.14 19.48
N GLU A 129 -12.09 -8.08 18.53
CA GLU A 129 -10.85 -8.62 17.95
C GLU A 129 -10.89 -8.62 16.41
N PHE A 130 -10.07 -7.73 15.84
CA PHE A 130 -9.63 -7.81 14.45
C PHE A 130 -8.41 -8.70 14.38
N ASP A 131 -8.39 -9.64 13.43
CA ASP A 131 -7.14 -10.22 12.96
C ASP A 131 -6.99 -9.94 11.46
N VAL A 132 -5.83 -9.40 11.09
CA VAL A 132 -5.34 -9.53 9.72
C VAL A 132 -4.85 -10.97 9.57
N ILE A 133 -5.78 -11.90 9.31
CA ILE A 133 -5.47 -13.33 9.21
C ILE A 133 -4.81 -13.61 7.86
N GLY A 134 -3.55 -14.05 7.87
CA GLY A 134 -2.93 -14.77 6.74
C GLY A 134 -1.47 -14.43 6.44
N HIS A 135 -0.54 -15.20 7.03
CA HIS A 135 0.85 -15.34 6.58
C HIS A 135 1.07 -16.59 5.70
N SER A 136 0.01 -17.22 5.18
CA SER A 136 0.10 -18.33 4.23
C SER A 136 -0.37 -17.89 2.84
N GLU A 137 0.58 -17.76 1.91
CA GLU A 137 0.37 -17.47 0.48
C GLU A 137 -0.41 -16.18 0.17
N ASN A 138 0.24 -15.03 0.41
CA ASN A 138 0.07 -13.77 -0.34
C ASN A 138 -1.33 -13.14 -0.46
N ARG A 139 -2.33 -13.53 0.35
CA ARG A 139 -3.65 -12.88 0.39
C ARG A 139 -3.99 -12.47 1.82
N LEU A 140 -3.58 -11.25 2.20
CA LEU A 140 -4.07 -10.62 3.42
C LEU A 140 -5.59 -10.43 3.31
N ARG A 141 -6.33 -10.85 4.33
CA ARG A 141 -7.78 -10.63 4.44
C ARG A 141 -8.07 -9.76 5.65
N ILE A 142 -9.06 -8.88 5.51
CA ILE A 142 -9.63 -8.14 6.63
C ILE A 142 -10.89 -8.92 7.04
N VAL A 143 -10.92 -9.42 8.27
CA VAL A 143 -12.00 -10.26 8.81
C VAL A 143 -12.66 -9.54 10.00
N LEU A 144 -13.99 -9.59 10.06
CA LEU A 144 -14.74 -9.27 11.28
C LEU A 144 -14.95 -10.57 12.06
N ASN A 145 -14.43 -10.65 13.29
CA ASN A 145 -14.76 -11.74 14.23
C ASN A 145 -16.08 -11.49 14.97
#